data_AF-A0A2H5XA65-F1
#
_entry.id   AF-A0A2H5XA65-F1
#
_cell.length_a   1.000
_cell.length_b   1.000
_cell.length_c   1.000
_cell.angle_alpha   90.00
_cell.angle_beta   90.00
_cell.angle_gamma   90.00
#
_symmetry.space_group_name_H-M   'P 1'
#
loop_
_entity.id
_entity.type
_entity.pdbx_description
1 polymer ?
#
loop_
_entity_poly.entity_id
_entity_poly.type
_entity_poly.pdbx_seq_one_letter_code
_entity_poly.pdbx_strand_id
1 'polypeptide(L)'
;MRLRSTQFLLFGMGSRRRKIAYVSGGKLLDAWTLEPIRQWQVATERIEPSEYRVTLIDLSGKEIVLFEDTDGVWLRENGRLERLTTGERVNLPSFEGHPFAAWLRALHAEILVNITPFGPVPNLWVYPRPWYRDAAMALMVLTLTGNLHLIEGWVMGLRSVFDRNNGYEEPDNIGQVLYMVGLFGAKEHPIVPQALNAIDKFRRGEHIVGLTDFAEHPVYQTKWLKFGLRALSLDDPFKIPPIPDPYSALFWMDFREHHIPCERFSAHTKMLYPYLAWAEAHFYDELPPEALDELVSPLTWEAQASQAEYWRLKALADASIIADDDVCCQVARPHSWHAAEMFLYLHERDA
;
A
#
# COMPACT_ATOMS: atom_id res chain seq x y z
N MET A 1 2.28 1.40 -19.58
CA MET A 1 3.10 0.28 -20.11
C MET A 1 2.64 -1.00 -19.42
N ARG A 2 1.88 -1.87 -20.08
CA ARG A 2 1.65 -3.23 -19.54
C ARG A 2 2.84 -4.09 -19.98
N LEU A 3 3.91 -4.08 -19.18
CA LEU A 3 4.98 -5.07 -19.33
C LEU A 3 4.37 -6.46 -19.19
N ARG A 4 4.90 -7.44 -19.92
CA ARG A 4 4.55 -8.85 -19.69
C ARG A 4 5.12 -9.24 -18.34
N SER A 5 4.31 -9.18 -17.29
CA SER A 5 4.71 -9.62 -15.96
C SER A 5 4.52 -11.12 -15.82
N THR A 6 5.46 -11.78 -15.13
CA THR A 6 5.21 -13.11 -14.59
C THR A 6 4.04 -13.03 -13.62
N GLN A 7 3.04 -13.91 -13.77
CA GLN A 7 1.92 -13.96 -12.85
C GLN A 7 2.35 -14.64 -11.55
N PHE A 8 2.17 -13.96 -10.42
CA PHE A 8 2.41 -14.53 -9.09
C PHE A 8 1.34 -14.02 -8.11
N LEU A 9 1.13 -14.77 -7.04
CA LEU A 9 0.25 -14.39 -5.93
C LEU A 9 1.02 -14.43 -4.62
N LEU A 10 0.88 -13.37 -3.84
CA LEU A 10 1.49 -13.27 -2.52
C LEU A 10 0.49 -13.65 -1.43
N PHE A 11 1.01 -14.32 -0.42
CA PHE A 11 0.30 -14.81 0.75
C PHE A 11 1.04 -14.41 2.04
N GLY A 12 0.36 -14.57 3.17
CA GLY A 12 0.84 -14.14 4.47
C GLY A 12 0.41 -12.72 4.80
N MET A 13 -0.86 -12.39 4.54
CA MET A 13 -1.48 -11.10 4.83
C MET A 13 -1.31 -10.69 6.29
N GLY A 14 -1.20 -9.38 6.54
CA GLY A 14 -1.12 -8.80 7.88
C GLY A 14 0.26 -8.90 8.52
N SER A 15 0.31 -8.89 9.85
CA SER A 15 1.54 -8.95 10.67
C SER A 15 2.23 -10.32 10.69
N ARG A 16 1.80 -11.27 9.85
CA ARG A 16 2.35 -12.64 9.78
C ARG A 16 3.83 -12.59 9.39
N ARG A 17 4.66 -13.31 10.15
CA ARG A 17 6.12 -13.31 9.98
C ARG A 17 6.56 -13.89 8.63
N ARG A 18 5.93 -14.99 8.22
CA ARG A 18 6.22 -15.64 6.94
C ARG A 18 5.30 -15.07 5.87
N LYS A 19 5.93 -14.56 4.81
CA LYS A 19 5.30 -14.18 3.54
C LYS A 19 5.64 -15.25 2.52
N ILE A 20 4.71 -15.58 1.63
CA ILE A 20 4.86 -16.69 0.68
C ILE A 20 4.53 -16.19 -0.72
N ALA A 21 5.34 -16.56 -1.71
CA ALA A 21 5.08 -16.28 -3.10
C ALA A 21 4.76 -17.57 -3.85
N TYR A 22 3.59 -17.62 -4.48
CA TYR A 22 3.30 -18.60 -5.53
C TYR A 22 3.62 -17.98 -6.88
N VAL A 23 4.49 -18.62 -7.66
CA VAL A 23 4.83 -18.21 -9.01
C VAL A 23 4.19 -19.18 -10.00
N SER A 24 3.57 -18.63 -11.05
CA SER A 24 3.03 -19.41 -12.17
C SER A 24 4.04 -20.46 -12.66
N GLY A 25 3.54 -21.66 -12.92
CA GLY A 25 4.37 -22.84 -13.16
C GLY A 25 4.71 -23.66 -11.91
N GLY A 26 4.03 -23.40 -10.78
CA GLY A 26 4.01 -24.29 -9.62
C GLY A 26 5.18 -24.18 -8.67
N LYS A 27 5.77 -22.99 -8.49
CA LYS A 27 6.80 -22.76 -7.47
C LYS A 27 6.20 -22.04 -6.28
N LEU A 28 6.41 -22.58 -5.08
CA LEU A 28 6.08 -21.94 -3.82
C LEU A 28 7.34 -21.57 -3.06
N LEU A 29 7.53 -20.29 -2.77
CA LEU A 29 8.76 -19.75 -2.18
C LEU A 29 8.46 -19.00 -0.89
N ASP A 30 9.38 -18.99 0.06
CA ASP A 30 9.37 -17.97 1.13
C ASP A 30 9.69 -16.62 0.48
N ALA A 31 8.82 -15.62 0.66
CA ALA A 31 8.97 -14.36 -0.06
C ALA A 31 10.14 -13.52 0.47
N TRP A 32 10.66 -13.77 1.66
CA TRP A 32 11.82 -13.03 2.18
C TRP A 32 13.13 -13.65 1.76
N THR A 33 13.26 -14.97 1.91
CA THR A 33 14.52 -15.69 1.64
C THR A 33 14.62 -16.18 0.20
N LEU A 34 13.49 -16.23 -0.51
CA LEU A 34 13.33 -16.82 -1.84
C LEU A 34 13.63 -18.33 -1.88
N GLU A 35 13.73 -18.96 -0.70
CA GLU A 35 13.96 -20.40 -0.59
C GLU A 35 12.70 -21.17 -1.02
N PRO A 36 12.86 -22.26 -1.81
CA PRO A 36 11.73 -23.10 -2.19
C PRO A 36 11.09 -23.81 -0.99
N ILE A 37 9.78 -23.66 -0.85
CA ILE A 37 8.95 -24.39 0.11
C ILE A 37 8.42 -25.68 -0.53
N ARG A 38 7.87 -25.55 -1.75
CA ARG A 38 7.34 -26.64 -2.58
C ARG A 38 7.49 -26.32 -4.06
N GLN A 39 7.52 -27.35 -4.88
CA GLN A 39 7.47 -27.21 -6.33
C GLN A 39 6.68 -28.37 -6.93
N TRP A 40 5.84 -28.06 -7.92
CA TRP A 40 5.02 -29.03 -8.64
C TRP A 40 5.32 -29.01 -10.13
N GLN A 41 5.11 -30.16 -10.78
CA GLN A 41 5.09 -30.24 -12.24
C GLN A 41 3.66 -29.96 -12.70
N VAL A 42 3.39 -28.71 -13.05
CA VAL A 42 2.02 -28.22 -13.31
C VAL A 42 1.55 -28.63 -14.70
N ALA A 43 0.36 -29.25 -14.78
CA ALA A 43 -0.37 -29.46 -16.02
C ALA A 43 -1.28 -28.26 -16.32
N THR A 44 -2.04 -27.81 -15.31
CA THR A 44 -2.91 -26.63 -15.39
C THR A 44 -2.94 -25.93 -14.04
N GLU A 45 -3.09 -24.60 -14.05
CA GLU A 45 -3.24 -23.80 -12.84
C GLU A 45 -4.27 -22.70 -13.05
N ARG A 46 -4.83 -22.23 -11.94
CA ARG A 46 -5.69 -21.06 -11.87
C ARG A 46 -5.33 -20.24 -10.65
N ILE A 47 -4.95 -18.99 -10.88
CA ILE A 47 -4.65 -18.01 -9.83
C ILE A 47 -5.86 -17.09 -9.70
N GLU A 48 -6.44 -17.00 -8.52
CA GLU A 48 -7.66 -16.25 -8.23
C GLU A 48 -7.38 -15.24 -7.11
N PRO A 49 -6.88 -14.03 -7.43
CA PRO A 49 -6.44 -13.09 -6.40
C PRO A 49 -7.59 -12.59 -5.52
N SER A 50 -8.81 -12.48 -6.05
CA SER A 50 -10.00 -12.10 -5.26
C SER A 50 -10.45 -13.19 -4.29
N GLU A 51 -10.05 -14.44 -4.53
CA GLU A 51 -10.39 -15.60 -3.68
C GLU A 51 -9.21 -16.03 -2.80
N TYR A 52 -8.11 -15.27 -2.85
CA TYR A 52 -6.87 -15.56 -2.14
C TYR A 52 -6.42 -17.00 -2.36
N ARG A 53 -6.48 -17.46 -3.62
CA ARG A 53 -6.39 -18.89 -3.93
C ARG A 53 -5.60 -19.16 -5.20
N VAL A 54 -4.87 -20.27 -5.17
CA VAL A 54 -4.32 -20.95 -6.34
C VAL A 54 -4.80 -22.39 -6.33
N THR A 55 -5.35 -22.84 -7.45
CA THR A 55 -5.69 -24.24 -7.69
C THR A 55 -4.85 -24.75 -8.85
N LEU A 56 -4.15 -25.88 -8.68
CA LEU A 56 -3.38 -26.50 -9.74
C LEU A 56 -3.60 -28.00 -9.81
N ILE A 57 -3.41 -28.55 -11.01
CA ILE A 57 -3.38 -29.98 -11.28
C ILE A 57 -1.96 -30.32 -11.73
N ASP A 58 -1.34 -31.28 -11.07
CA ASP A 58 0.00 -31.75 -11.47
C ASP A 58 -0.05 -32.72 -12.66
N LEU A 59 1.10 -33.04 -13.26
CA LEU A 59 1.20 -34.00 -14.37
C LEU A 59 0.71 -35.42 -14.02
N SER A 60 0.53 -35.74 -12.73
CA SER A 60 -0.05 -37.01 -12.28
C SER A 60 -1.58 -36.96 -12.12
N GLY A 61 -2.19 -35.80 -12.37
CA GLY A 61 -3.63 -35.56 -12.26
C GLY A 61 -4.09 -35.24 -10.83
N LYS A 62 -3.17 -34.95 -9.90
CA LYS A 62 -3.52 -34.61 -8.52
C LYS A 62 -3.85 -33.14 -8.39
N GLU A 63 -4.91 -32.83 -7.65
CA GLU A 63 -5.27 -31.45 -7.28
C GLU A 63 -4.45 -30.98 -6.07
N ILE A 64 -3.90 -29.78 -6.19
CA ILE A 64 -3.27 -29.02 -5.11
C ILE A 64 -3.98 -27.66 -5.01
N VAL A 65 -4.34 -27.27 -3.78
CA VAL A 65 -4.97 -25.98 -3.51
C VAL A 65 -4.17 -25.24 -2.45
N LEU A 66 -3.72 -24.05 -2.79
CA LEU A 66 -3.12 -23.08 -1.87
C LEU A 66 -4.12 -21.95 -1.66
N PHE A 67 -4.45 -21.61 -0.43
CA PHE A 67 -5.36 -20.51 -0.13
C PHE A 67 -5.02 -19.82 1.17
N GLU A 68 -5.51 -18.59 1.35
CA GLU A 68 -5.41 -17.85 2.60
C GLU A 68 -6.79 -17.42 3.10
N ASP A 69 -7.00 -17.57 4.39
CA ASP A 69 -8.19 -17.11 5.10
C ASP A 69 -7.82 -16.21 6.30
N THR A 70 -8.81 -15.91 7.14
CA THR A 70 -8.62 -15.07 8.32
C THR A 70 -7.61 -15.64 9.30
N ASP A 71 -7.41 -16.96 9.32
CA ASP A 71 -6.51 -17.65 10.25
C ASP A 71 -5.10 -17.82 9.68
N GLY A 72 -4.94 -18.13 8.40
CA GLY A 72 -3.61 -18.21 7.79
C GLY A 72 -3.59 -18.77 6.38
N VAL A 73 -2.39 -19.14 5.96
CA VAL A 73 -2.13 -19.74 4.64
C VAL A 73 -2.17 -21.26 4.77
N TRP A 74 -2.88 -21.90 3.86
CA TRP A 74 -3.17 -23.32 3.89
C TRP A 74 -2.80 -23.98 2.56
N LEU A 75 -2.16 -25.13 2.65
CA LEU A 75 -1.89 -26.01 1.53
C LEU A 75 -2.71 -27.29 1.67
N ARG A 76 -3.56 -27.57 0.70
CA ARG A 76 -4.30 -28.82 0.59
C ARG A 76 -3.70 -29.66 -0.54
N GLU A 77 -3.18 -30.82 -0.18
CA GLU A 77 -2.52 -31.75 -1.11
C GLU A 77 -2.77 -33.19 -0.66
N ASN A 78 -3.16 -34.08 -1.59
CA ASN A 78 -3.48 -35.49 -1.30
C ASN A 78 -4.47 -35.69 -0.13
N GLY A 79 -5.47 -34.80 -0.01
CA GLY A 79 -6.46 -34.82 1.08
C GLY A 79 -5.93 -34.37 2.45
N ARG A 80 -4.64 -34.03 2.57
CA ARG A 80 -4.05 -33.44 3.76
C ARG A 80 -4.12 -31.93 3.69
N LEU A 81 -4.53 -31.29 4.79
CA LEU A 81 -4.48 -29.85 4.96
C LEU A 81 -3.31 -29.48 5.88
N GLU A 82 -2.40 -28.65 5.39
CA GLU A 82 -1.21 -28.15 6.11
C GLU A 82 -1.32 -26.63 6.27
N ARG A 83 -1.10 -26.13 7.48
CA ARG A 83 -1.00 -24.68 7.74
C ARG A 83 0.44 -24.22 7.54
N LEU A 84 0.67 -23.26 6.65
CA LEU A 84 2.00 -22.77 6.29
C LEU A 84 2.44 -21.54 7.10
N THR A 85 1.49 -20.80 7.67
CA THR A 85 1.75 -19.56 8.42
C THR A 85 1.00 -19.51 9.75
N THR A 86 1.58 -18.79 10.71
CA THR A 86 0.98 -18.44 11.99
C THR A 86 1.07 -16.94 12.19
N GLY A 87 0.11 -16.35 12.89
CA GLY A 87 0.12 -14.95 13.26
C GLY A 87 -1.26 -14.48 13.68
N GLU A 88 -1.41 -13.17 13.80
CA GLU A 88 -2.69 -12.55 14.13
C GLU A 88 -3.73 -12.82 13.03
N ARG A 89 -5.00 -12.83 13.44
CA ARG A 89 -6.12 -12.95 12.51
C ARG A 89 -6.24 -11.69 11.68
N VAL A 90 -6.56 -11.87 10.40
CA VAL A 90 -6.85 -10.77 9.47
C VAL A 90 -8.34 -10.78 9.18
N ASN A 91 -8.96 -9.61 9.14
CA ASN A 91 -10.34 -9.47 8.69
C ASN A 91 -10.37 -9.39 7.17
N LEU A 92 -11.13 -10.26 6.51
CA LEU A 92 -11.21 -10.37 5.06
C LEU A 92 -12.67 -10.17 4.60
N PRO A 93 -13.15 -8.91 4.54
CA PRO A 93 -14.52 -8.64 4.10
C PRO A 93 -14.75 -9.14 2.66
N SER A 94 -15.93 -9.73 2.42
CA SER A 94 -16.33 -10.21 1.10
C SER A 94 -16.70 -9.07 0.14
N PHE A 95 -17.08 -7.91 0.69
CA PHE A 95 -17.72 -6.80 -0.02
C PHE A 95 -18.97 -7.23 -0.80
N GLU A 96 -19.78 -8.11 -0.20
CA GLU A 96 -21.00 -8.63 -0.81
C GLU A 96 -21.93 -7.50 -1.28
N GLY A 97 -22.44 -7.61 -2.50
CA GLY A 97 -23.30 -6.60 -3.12
C GLY A 97 -22.58 -5.43 -3.81
N HIS A 98 -21.27 -5.24 -3.55
CA HIS A 98 -20.51 -4.15 -4.17
C HIS A 98 -20.10 -4.49 -5.62
N PRO A 99 -20.27 -3.58 -6.61
CA PRO A 99 -19.94 -3.87 -8.02
C PRO A 99 -18.47 -4.24 -8.24
N PHE A 100 -17.58 -3.67 -7.42
CA PHE A 100 -16.13 -3.92 -7.46
C PHE A 100 -15.63 -4.93 -6.41
N ALA A 101 -16.50 -5.78 -5.85
CA ALA A 101 -16.13 -6.67 -4.73
C ALA A 101 -14.86 -7.50 -4.97
N ALA A 102 -14.69 -8.07 -6.17
CA ALA A 102 -13.50 -8.86 -6.50
C ALA A 102 -12.22 -8.02 -6.51
N TRP A 103 -12.27 -6.81 -7.07
CA TRP A 103 -11.17 -5.85 -7.09
C TRP A 103 -10.80 -5.40 -5.68
N LEU A 104 -11.80 -5.03 -4.86
CA LEU A 104 -11.60 -4.64 -3.47
C LEU A 104 -10.90 -5.74 -2.67
N ARG A 105 -11.31 -7.01 -2.82
CA ARG A 105 -10.64 -8.14 -2.16
C ARG A 105 -9.18 -8.26 -2.56
N ALA A 106 -8.88 -8.18 -3.85
CA ALA A 106 -7.52 -8.35 -4.36
C ALA A 106 -6.58 -7.18 -3.98
N LEU A 107 -7.05 -5.94 -4.11
CA LEU A 107 -6.30 -4.75 -3.69
C LEU A 107 -6.04 -4.76 -2.17
N HIS A 108 -7.03 -5.17 -1.39
CA HIS A 108 -6.87 -5.33 0.05
C HIS A 108 -5.78 -6.35 0.40
N ALA A 109 -5.68 -7.46 -0.32
CA ALA A 109 -4.59 -8.43 -0.13
C ALA A 109 -3.21 -7.82 -0.43
N GLU A 110 -3.07 -7.01 -1.48
CA GLU A 110 -1.81 -6.32 -1.80
C GLU A 110 -1.39 -5.32 -0.72
N ILE A 111 -2.36 -4.63 -0.09
CA ILE A 111 -2.09 -3.76 1.06
C ILE A 111 -1.63 -4.60 2.26
N LEU A 112 -2.38 -5.64 2.60
CA LEU A 112 -2.12 -6.49 3.76
C LEU A 112 -0.80 -7.24 3.67
N VAL A 113 -0.39 -7.70 2.49
CA VAL A 113 0.86 -8.46 2.35
C VAL A 113 2.09 -7.59 2.56
N ASN A 114 1.98 -6.29 2.27
CA ASN A 114 3.00 -5.27 2.50
C ASN A 114 3.06 -4.78 3.97
N ILE A 115 2.25 -5.32 4.88
CA ILE A 115 2.45 -5.15 6.32
C ILE A 115 3.60 -6.04 6.77
N THR A 116 4.67 -5.43 7.25
CA THR A 116 5.85 -6.13 7.78
C THR A 116 5.86 -6.07 9.31
N PRO A 117 6.71 -6.86 10.00
CA PRO A 117 6.92 -6.71 11.44
C PRO A 117 7.39 -5.30 11.86
N PHE A 118 7.86 -4.48 10.92
CA PHE A 118 8.35 -3.13 11.16
C PHE A 118 7.36 -2.03 10.74
N GLY A 119 6.14 -2.42 10.34
CA GLY A 119 5.10 -1.52 9.83
C GLY A 119 4.75 -1.76 8.35
N PRO A 120 3.73 -1.06 7.84
CA PRO A 120 3.38 -1.09 6.42
C PRO A 120 4.46 -0.41 5.58
N VAL A 121 4.89 -1.05 4.51
CA VAL A 121 5.88 -0.50 3.58
C VAL A 121 5.26 -0.30 2.18
N PRO A 122 5.84 0.54 1.31
CA PRO A 122 5.36 0.69 -0.07
C PRO A 122 5.42 -0.65 -0.83
N ASN A 123 6.55 -1.36 -0.75
CA ASN A 123 6.73 -2.71 -1.27
C ASN A 123 7.65 -3.53 -0.37
N LEU A 124 7.24 -4.75 -0.01
CA LEU A 124 7.94 -5.61 0.95
C LEU A 124 9.38 -5.95 0.56
N TRP A 125 9.71 -5.96 -0.74
CA TRP A 125 11.04 -6.35 -1.20
C TRP A 125 12.02 -5.18 -1.30
N VAL A 126 11.59 -4.06 -1.90
CA VAL A 126 12.50 -2.95 -2.25
C VAL A 126 12.50 -1.80 -1.24
N TYR A 127 11.58 -1.77 -0.27
CA TYR A 127 11.57 -0.75 0.78
C TYR A 127 11.94 -1.36 2.14
N PRO A 128 13.07 -0.95 2.74
CA PRO A 128 13.51 -1.51 4.01
C PRO A 128 12.73 -0.99 5.22
N ARG A 129 11.96 0.10 5.07
CA ARG A 129 11.27 0.80 6.15
C ARG A 129 9.94 1.40 5.68
N PRO A 130 8.98 1.62 6.59
CA PRO A 130 7.75 2.34 6.30
C PRO A 130 7.98 3.77 5.81
N TRP A 131 7.09 4.21 4.92
CA TRP A 131 6.90 5.62 4.57
C TRP A 131 5.61 6.09 5.22
N TYR A 132 5.62 7.21 5.94
CA TYR A 132 4.44 7.66 6.69
C TYR A 132 3.27 8.03 5.79
N ARG A 133 3.55 8.51 4.57
CA ARG A 133 2.55 8.79 3.56
C ARG A 133 1.85 7.53 3.05
N ASP A 134 2.61 6.55 2.59
CA ASP A 134 2.09 5.24 2.18
C ASP A 134 1.36 4.52 3.31
N ALA A 135 1.93 4.58 4.52
CA ALA A 135 1.33 4.01 5.71
C ALA A 135 -0.02 4.67 6.03
N ALA A 136 -0.11 6.00 6.00
CA ALA A 136 -1.36 6.71 6.26
C ALA A 136 -2.46 6.30 5.28
N MET A 137 -2.12 6.15 3.99
CA MET A 137 -3.05 5.68 2.96
C MET A 137 -3.48 4.23 3.18
N ALA A 138 -2.54 3.33 3.47
CA ALA A 138 -2.86 1.95 3.84
C ALA A 138 -3.78 1.89 5.07
N LEU A 139 -3.52 2.72 6.09
CA LEU A 139 -4.30 2.78 7.33
C LEU A 139 -5.73 3.29 7.13
N MET A 140 -6.01 4.12 6.13
CA MET A 140 -7.39 4.43 5.72
C MET A 140 -8.15 3.16 5.32
N VAL A 141 -7.54 2.30 4.50
CA VAL A 141 -8.12 1.02 4.12
C VAL A 141 -8.23 0.05 5.30
N LEU A 142 -7.21 -0.02 6.16
CA LEU A 142 -7.27 -0.86 7.36
C LEU A 142 -8.38 -0.40 8.32
N THR A 143 -8.68 0.89 8.37
CA THR A 143 -9.82 1.42 9.14
C THR A 143 -11.14 0.90 8.58
N LEU A 144 -11.36 1.03 7.26
CA LEU A 144 -12.59 0.59 6.59
C LEU A 144 -12.82 -0.92 6.67
N THR A 145 -11.74 -1.71 6.67
CA THR A 145 -11.79 -3.18 6.66
C THR A 145 -11.69 -3.80 8.06
N GLY A 146 -11.55 -2.98 9.11
CA GLY A 146 -11.45 -3.44 10.49
C GLY A 146 -10.11 -4.11 10.83
N ASN A 147 -9.01 -3.72 10.20
CA ASN A 147 -7.68 -4.33 10.33
C ASN A 147 -6.63 -3.47 11.08
N LEU A 148 -7.05 -2.40 11.77
CA LEU A 148 -6.10 -1.53 12.50
C LEU A 148 -5.31 -2.26 13.60
N HIS A 149 -5.86 -3.34 14.17
CA HIS A 149 -5.16 -4.14 15.19
C HIS A 149 -3.84 -4.72 14.68
N LEU A 150 -3.71 -4.98 13.37
CA LEU A 150 -2.50 -5.54 12.76
C LEU A 150 -1.30 -4.58 12.81
N ILE A 151 -1.53 -3.29 13.02
CA ILE A 151 -0.52 -2.23 12.97
C ILE A 151 -0.43 -1.44 14.29
N GLU A 152 -1.28 -1.74 15.27
CA GLU A 152 -1.35 -1.02 16.55
C GLU A 152 0.01 -0.96 17.25
N GLY A 153 0.68 -2.12 17.38
CA GLY A 153 1.99 -2.20 18.03
C GLY A 153 3.07 -1.36 17.35
N TRP A 154 2.97 -1.17 16.03
CA TRP A 154 3.88 -0.30 15.28
C TRP A 154 3.55 1.19 15.51
N VAL A 155 2.28 1.59 15.41
CA VAL A 155 1.88 2.99 15.61
C VAL A 155 2.15 3.46 17.04
N MET A 156 1.82 2.63 18.04
CA MET A 156 2.12 2.92 19.45
C MET A 156 3.62 2.86 19.76
N GLY A 157 4.42 2.29 18.85
CA GLY A 157 5.86 2.24 18.91
C GLY A 157 6.58 3.41 18.24
N LEU A 158 5.86 4.35 17.60
CA LEU A 158 6.47 5.46 16.87
C LEU A 158 7.27 6.38 17.80
N ARG A 159 8.53 6.64 17.44
CA ARG A 159 9.46 7.48 18.23
C ARG A 159 10.00 8.69 17.45
N SER A 160 9.66 8.83 16.18
CA SER A 160 10.05 9.98 15.37
C SER A 160 8.85 10.53 14.62
N VAL A 161 8.80 11.86 14.51
CA VAL A 161 7.76 12.56 13.73
C VAL A 161 8.03 12.41 12.23
N PHE A 162 9.29 12.20 11.85
CA PHE A 162 9.74 12.15 10.46
C PHE A 162 10.35 10.80 10.15
N ASP A 163 9.92 10.17 9.06
CA ASP A 163 10.51 8.92 8.58
C ASP A 163 11.91 9.13 7.98
N ARG A 164 12.16 10.34 7.45
CA ARG A 164 13.40 10.77 6.79
C ARG A 164 13.81 9.88 5.63
N ASN A 165 12.86 9.27 4.94
CA ASN A 165 13.19 8.38 3.82
C ASN A 165 13.82 9.14 2.63
N ASN A 166 13.47 10.41 2.43
CA ASN A 166 14.13 11.30 1.48
C ASN A 166 15.45 11.94 2.00
N GLY A 167 15.92 11.54 3.19
CA GLY A 167 17.15 12.04 3.80
C GLY A 167 16.99 13.35 4.59
N TYR A 168 15.80 13.94 4.62
CA TYR A 168 15.47 15.14 5.39
C TYR A 168 14.07 15.01 6.01
N GLU A 169 13.68 15.99 6.82
CA GLU A 169 12.37 16.04 7.47
C GLU A 169 11.33 16.67 6.54
N GLU A 170 10.28 15.91 6.22
CA GLU A 170 9.18 16.36 5.35
C GLU A 170 7.99 16.85 6.20
N PRO A 171 7.47 18.07 5.99
CA PRO A 171 6.45 18.65 6.87
C PRO A 171 5.10 17.91 6.87
N ASP A 172 4.76 17.21 5.78
CA ASP A 172 3.53 16.42 5.69
C ASP A 172 3.51 15.22 6.66
N ASN A 173 4.69 14.70 7.03
CA ASN A 173 4.82 13.66 8.06
C ASN A 173 4.21 14.07 9.40
N ILE A 174 4.21 15.36 9.76
CA ILE A 174 3.61 15.85 11.02
C ILE A 174 2.13 15.49 11.05
N GLY A 175 1.40 15.82 9.97
CA GLY A 175 -0.01 15.52 9.83
C GLY A 175 -0.29 14.03 9.74
N GLN A 176 0.51 13.30 8.96
CA GLN A 176 0.39 11.85 8.80
C GLN A 176 0.56 11.11 10.14
N VAL A 177 1.59 11.44 10.93
CA VAL A 177 1.81 10.81 12.25
C VAL A 177 0.67 11.12 13.22
N LEU A 178 0.22 12.38 13.29
CA LEU A 178 -0.92 12.76 14.12
C LEU A 178 -2.18 12.01 13.71
N TYR A 179 -2.43 11.88 12.39
CA TYR A 179 -3.55 11.09 11.86
C TYR A 179 -3.44 9.62 12.27
N MET A 180 -2.29 8.97 12.04
CA MET A 180 -2.08 7.56 12.35
C MET A 180 -2.30 7.27 13.85
N VAL A 181 -1.81 8.12 14.74
CA VAL A 181 -2.05 8.01 16.19
C VAL A 181 -3.51 8.30 16.53
N GLY A 182 -4.13 9.25 15.83
CA GLY A 182 -5.55 9.60 15.96
C GLY A 182 -6.51 8.45 15.69
N LEU A 183 -6.16 7.53 14.78
CA LEU A 183 -6.94 6.31 14.53
C LEU A 183 -7.10 5.41 15.76
N PHE A 184 -6.21 5.55 16.76
CA PHE A 184 -6.27 4.81 18.03
C PHE A 184 -6.76 5.68 19.20
N GLY A 185 -7.20 6.92 18.94
CA GLY A 185 -7.61 7.87 19.98
C GLY A 185 -6.50 8.23 20.97
N ALA A 186 -5.23 7.99 20.61
CA ALA A 186 -4.10 8.06 21.54
C ALA A 186 -3.51 9.48 21.65
N LYS A 187 -4.34 10.44 22.09
CA LYS A 187 -3.95 11.86 22.24
C LYS A 187 -2.76 12.07 23.17
N GLU A 188 -2.61 11.22 24.18
CA GLU A 188 -1.51 11.26 25.15
C GLU A 188 -0.24 10.54 24.66
N HIS A 189 -0.22 10.04 23.42
CA HIS A 189 0.96 9.37 22.88
C HIS A 189 2.16 10.34 22.84
N PRO A 190 3.38 9.94 23.29
CA PRO A 190 4.53 10.84 23.40
C PRO A 190 4.97 11.52 22.10
N ILE A 191 4.55 11.00 20.94
CA ILE A 191 4.82 11.60 19.64
C ILE A 191 3.97 12.84 19.37
N VAL A 192 2.78 12.97 19.98
CA VAL A 192 1.86 14.09 19.77
C VAL A 192 2.51 15.41 20.17
N PRO A 193 3.03 15.59 21.41
CA PRO A 193 3.72 16.84 21.76
C PRO A 193 4.99 17.07 20.92
N GLN A 194 5.68 16.02 20.47
CA GLN A 194 6.83 16.15 19.58
C GLN A 194 6.43 16.69 18.20
N ALA A 195 5.33 16.17 17.64
CA ALA A 195 4.78 16.61 16.36
C ALA A 195 4.30 18.06 16.44
N LEU A 196 3.59 18.43 17.52
CA LEU A 196 3.15 19.81 17.75
C LEU A 196 4.34 20.78 17.85
N ASN A 197 5.39 20.42 18.59
CA ASN A 197 6.61 21.24 18.68
C ASN A 197 7.35 21.35 17.33
N ALA A 198 7.29 20.32 16.49
CA ALA A 198 7.95 20.31 15.19
C ALA A 198 7.29 21.27 14.18
N ILE A 199 6.03 21.66 14.37
CA ILE A 199 5.31 22.58 13.49
C ILE A 199 6.06 23.92 13.34
N ASP A 200 6.57 24.48 14.44
CA ASP A 200 7.20 25.80 14.45
C ASP A 200 8.41 25.89 13.52
N LYS A 201 9.11 24.78 13.28
CA LYS A 201 10.23 24.70 12.33
C LYS A 201 9.80 25.02 10.90
N PHE A 202 8.60 24.59 10.51
CA PHE A 202 8.08 24.68 9.14
C PHE A 202 7.03 25.78 8.99
N ARG A 203 6.66 26.45 10.08
CA ARG A 203 5.62 27.46 10.08
C ARG A 203 6.02 28.69 9.26
N ARG A 204 5.08 29.16 8.42
CA ARG A 204 5.11 30.44 7.72
C ARG A 204 3.74 31.11 7.85
N GLY A 205 3.62 32.03 8.80
CA GLY A 205 2.33 32.63 9.15
C GLY A 205 1.34 31.58 9.68
N GLU A 206 0.23 31.40 8.97
CA GLU A 206 -0.86 30.49 9.34
C GLU A 206 -0.80 29.13 8.62
N HIS A 207 0.30 28.78 7.95
CA HIS A 207 0.49 27.47 7.30
C HIS A 207 1.89 26.89 7.55
N ILE A 208 2.13 25.66 7.11
CA ILE A 208 3.47 25.04 7.10
C ILE A 208 3.99 24.91 5.67
N VAL A 209 5.32 25.02 5.52
CA VAL A 209 6.02 24.82 4.25
C VAL A 209 7.40 24.21 4.49
N GLY A 210 7.81 23.37 3.56
CA GLY A 210 9.12 22.76 3.47
C GLY A 210 9.14 21.82 2.27
N LEU A 211 10.17 21.00 2.13
CA LEU A 211 10.26 20.05 1.04
C LEU A 211 9.44 18.79 1.36
N THR A 212 8.61 18.36 0.41
CA THR A 212 8.02 17.02 0.29
C THR A 212 8.31 16.55 -1.13
N ASP A 213 8.93 15.38 -1.30
CA ASP A 213 9.41 14.89 -2.61
C ASP A 213 10.21 15.93 -3.40
N PHE A 214 11.15 16.57 -2.71
CA PHE A 214 12.13 17.50 -3.27
C PHE A 214 11.56 18.85 -3.74
N ALA A 215 10.27 19.14 -3.50
CA ALA A 215 9.65 20.42 -3.82
C ALA A 215 8.77 20.93 -2.67
N GLU A 216 8.47 22.23 -2.67
CA GLU A 216 7.57 22.82 -1.68
C GLU A 216 6.09 22.56 -2.04
N HIS A 217 5.35 21.99 -1.09
CA HIS A 217 3.92 21.68 -1.24
C HIS A 217 3.11 22.19 -0.04
N PRO A 218 3.07 23.50 0.21
CA PRO A 218 2.48 24.07 1.42
C PRO A 218 0.97 23.83 1.55
N VAL A 219 0.24 23.69 0.44
CA VAL A 219 -1.21 23.38 0.47
C VAL A 219 -1.40 21.95 0.95
N TYR A 220 -0.71 21.00 0.31
CA TYR A 220 -0.76 19.58 0.65
C TYR A 220 -0.29 19.31 2.09
N GLN A 221 0.85 19.88 2.49
CA GLN A 221 1.42 19.74 3.84
C GLN A 221 0.45 20.28 4.90
N THR A 222 -0.13 21.46 4.66
CA THR A 222 -1.08 22.07 5.60
C THR A 222 -2.39 21.28 5.66
N LYS A 223 -2.90 20.71 4.56
CA LYS A 223 -4.05 19.80 4.57
C LYS A 223 -3.80 18.59 5.47
N TRP A 224 -2.66 17.92 5.31
CA TRP A 224 -2.27 16.81 6.19
C TRP A 224 -2.20 17.22 7.65
N LEU A 225 -1.57 18.36 7.97
CA LEU A 225 -1.49 18.86 9.34
C LEU A 225 -2.87 19.03 9.96
N LYS A 226 -3.77 19.74 9.26
CA LYS A 226 -5.15 19.98 9.73
C LYS A 226 -5.92 18.68 9.93
N PHE A 227 -5.75 17.73 9.00
CA PHE A 227 -6.38 16.42 9.08
C PHE A 227 -5.90 15.62 10.29
N GLY A 228 -4.59 15.60 10.54
CA GLY A 228 -4.01 14.94 11.72
C GLY A 228 -4.42 15.60 13.05
N LEU A 229 -4.44 16.93 13.12
CA LEU A 229 -4.93 17.65 14.30
C LEU A 229 -6.39 17.32 14.59
N ARG A 230 -7.24 17.29 13.56
CA ARG A 230 -8.66 16.93 13.67
C ARG A 230 -8.85 15.50 14.18
N ALA A 231 -8.07 14.54 13.67
CA ALA A 231 -8.15 13.14 14.10
C ALA A 231 -7.92 12.95 15.61
N LEU A 232 -7.20 13.88 16.25
CA LEU A 232 -6.93 13.89 17.69
C LEU A 232 -7.74 14.93 18.48
N SER A 233 -8.68 15.63 17.83
CA SER A 233 -9.42 16.74 18.42
C SER A 233 -8.48 17.76 19.10
N LEU A 234 -7.43 18.15 18.37
CA LEU A 234 -6.47 19.19 18.75
C LEU A 234 -6.87 20.54 18.12
N ASP A 235 -6.39 21.63 18.72
CA ASP A 235 -6.62 22.97 18.19
C ASP A 235 -5.99 23.13 16.80
N ASP A 236 -6.76 23.72 15.88
CA ASP A 236 -6.37 23.94 14.49
C ASP A 236 -6.37 25.45 14.17
N PRO A 237 -5.27 26.16 14.45
CA PRO A 237 -5.12 27.57 14.11
C PRO A 237 -4.66 27.80 12.66
N PHE A 238 -4.55 26.77 11.83
CA PHE A 238 -3.91 26.86 10.52
C PHE A 238 -4.92 27.15 9.40
N LYS A 239 -4.46 27.88 8.38
CA LYS A 239 -5.21 28.18 7.16
C LYS A 239 -4.45 27.61 5.96
N ILE A 240 -5.17 26.90 5.10
CA ILE A 240 -4.61 26.40 3.84
C ILE A 240 -4.31 27.61 2.94
N PRO A 241 -3.06 27.81 2.49
CA PRO A 241 -2.71 28.99 1.71
C PRO A 241 -3.37 28.93 0.32
N PRO A 242 -3.90 30.05 -0.19
CA PRO A 242 -4.56 30.09 -1.50
C PRO A 242 -3.52 30.23 -2.62
N ILE A 243 -2.70 29.21 -2.81
CA ILE A 243 -1.68 29.15 -3.87
C ILE A 243 -1.81 27.86 -4.70
N PRO A 244 -1.40 27.86 -5.97
CA PRO A 244 -1.35 26.64 -6.78
C PRO A 244 -0.37 25.62 -6.19
N ASP A 245 -0.79 24.37 -6.05
CA ASP A 245 0.03 23.26 -5.55
C ASP A 245 -0.46 21.95 -6.20
N PRO A 246 0.34 21.27 -7.04
CA PRO A 246 -0.09 20.05 -7.73
C PRO A 246 -0.38 18.90 -6.77
N TYR A 247 0.27 18.86 -5.60
CA TYR A 247 0.01 17.84 -4.59
C TYR A 247 -1.32 18.06 -3.87
N SER A 248 -1.94 19.23 -4.00
CA SER A 248 -3.26 19.49 -3.44
C SER A 248 -4.32 18.50 -3.93
N ALA A 249 -4.16 17.99 -5.16
CA ALA A 249 -5.04 16.97 -5.76
C ALA A 249 -4.77 15.54 -5.25
N LEU A 250 -3.65 15.30 -4.54
CA LEU A 250 -3.41 14.03 -3.85
C LEU A 250 -4.18 13.92 -2.53
N PHE A 251 -4.83 15.00 -2.10
CA PHE A 251 -5.59 15.06 -0.86
C PHE A 251 -7.08 15.24 -1.20
N TRP A 252 -7.74 14.13 -1.54
CA TRP A 252 -9.15 14.08 -1.97
C TRP A 252 -10.14 13.90 -0.82
N MET A 253 -9.70 13.35 0.30
CA MET A 253 -10.51 12.99 1.46
C MET A 253 -11.08 14.18 2.26
N ASP A 254 -10.53 15.38 2.09
CA ASP A 254 -11.05 16.62 2.70
C ASP A 254 -10.46 17.86 2.00
N PHE A 255 -10.96 19.05 2.33
CA PHE A 255 -10.42 20.35 1.91
C PHE A 255 -10.27 20.52 0.38
N ARG A 256 -11.14 19.86 -0.42
CA ARG A 256 -11.12 19.95 -1.89
C ARG A 256 -11.39 21.38 -2.37
N GLU A 257 -12.22 22.12 -1.65
CA GLU A 257 -12.60 23.51 -1.91
C GLU A 257 -11.42 24.50 -1.84
N HIS A 258 -10.32 24.12 -1.19
CA HIS A 258 -9.10 24.93 -1.09
C HIS A 258 -8.12 24.71 -2.26
N HIS A 259 -8.49 23.89 -3.25
CA HIS A 259 -7.65 23.66 -4.42
C HIS A 259 -7.73 24.84 -5.41
N ILE A 260 -6.56 25.35 -5.80
CA ILE A 260 -6.41 26.27 -6.92
C ILE A 260 -5.90 25.48 -8.13
N PRO A 261 -6.61 25.54 -9.28
CA PRO A 261 -6.19 24.85 -10.50
C PRO A 261 -4.74 25.13 -10.87
N CYS A 262 -4.02 24.06 -11.17
CA CYS A 262 -2.60 24.08 -11.54
C CYS A 262 -2.28 22.97 -12.55
N GLU A 263 -1.03 22.91 -12.99
CA GLU A 263 -0.57 21.85 -13.88
C GLU A 263 -0.71 20.48 -13.18
N ARG A 264 -1.34 19.54 -13.88
CA ARG A 264 -1.54 18.15 -13.42
C ARG A 264 -0.27 17.33 -13.62
N PHE A 265 -0.19 16.17 -12.97
CA PHE A 265 0.95 15.27 -13.18
C PHE A 265 1.08 14.85 -14.66
N SER A 266 2.32 14.88 -15.16
CA SER A 266 2.61 14.47 -16.53
C SER A 266 2.24 13.00 -16.77
N ALA A 267 1.93 12.64 -18.01
CA ALA A 267 1.66 11.25 -18.38
C ALA A 267 2.82 10.30 -18.04
N HIS A 268 4.06 10.80 -18.13
CA HIS A 268 5.25 10.03 -17.75
C HIS A 268 5.30 9.77 -16.24
N THR A 269 5.06 10.81 -15.43
CA THR A 269 4.99 10.71 -13.97
C THR A 269 3.91 9.71 -13.54
N LYS A 270 2.71 9.80 -14.12
CA LYS A 270 1.59 8.87 -13.85
C LYS A 270 1.90 7.43 -14.24
N MET A 271 2.72 7.21 -15.26
CA MET A 271 3.14 5.86 -15.66
C MET A 271 4.09 5.23 -14.64
N LEU A 272 4.98 6.02 -14.03
CA LEU A 272 5.94 5.57 -13.02
C LEU A 272 5.31 5.43 -11.63
N TYR A 273 4.40 6.34 -11.30
CA TYR A 273 3.74 6.46 -9.99
C TYR A 273 2.21 6.46 -10.17
N PRO A 274 1.58 5.31 -10.49
CA PRO A 274 0.18 5.30 -10.86
C PRO A 274 -0.77 5.73 -9.74
N TYR A 275 -0.35 5.63 -8.47
CA TYR A 275 -1.09 6.18 -7.34
C TYR A 275 -1.40 7.68 -7.51
N LEU A 276 -0.53 8.45 -8.17
CA LEU A 276 -0.79 9.86 -8.47
C LEU A 276 -1.93 10.04 -9.48
N ALA A 277 -2.05 9.13 -10.46
CA ALA A 277 -3.13 9.15 -11.43
C ALA A 277 -4.47 8.79 -10.79
N TRP A 278 -4.48 7.79 -9.91
CA TRP A 278 -5.66 7.39 -9.15
C TRP A 278 -6.10 8.47 -8.17
N ALA A 279 -5.18 9.08 -7.43
CA ALA A 279 -5.48 10.17 -6.52
C ALA A 279 -6.06 11.39 -7.27
N GLU A 280 -5.51 11.77 -8.44
CA GLU A 280 -6.11 12.83 -9.28
C GLU A 280 -7.51 12.43 -9.77
N ALA A 281 -7.70 11.19 -10.23
CA ALA A 281 -9.01 10.74 -10.68
C ALA A 281 -10.04 10.80 -9.55
N HIS A 282 -9.65 10.40 -8.33
CA HIS A 282 -10.46 10.51 -7.12
C HIS A 282 -10.80 11.97 -6.81
N PHE A 283 -9.79 12.83 -6.84
CA PHE A 283 -9.93 14.26 -6.53
C PHE A 283 -10.83 15.01 -7.53
N TYR A 284 -10.75 14.69 -8.82
CA TYR A 284 -11.53 15.35 -9.87
C TYR A 284 -12.85 14.64 -10.21
N ASP A 285 -13.16 13.52 -9.53
CA ASP A 285 -14.29 12.65 -9.84
C ASP A 285 -14.28 12.13 -11.29
N GLU A 286 -13.09 11.86 -11.81
CA GLU A 286 -12.88 11.34 -13.16
C GLU A 286 -13.01 9.82 -13.18
N LEU A 287 -13.20 9.24 -14.38
CA LEU A 287 -13.19 7.78 -14.57
C LEU A 287 -11.84 7.17 -14.16
N PRO A 288 -11.79 5.85 -13.87
CA PRO A 288 -10.55 5.16 -13.59
C PRO A 288 -9.46 5.49 -14.63
N PRO A 289 -8.22 5.79 -14.20
CA PRO A 289 -7.14 6.08 -15.13
C PRO A 289 -6.73 4.87 -15.97
N GLU A 290 -7.16 3.66 -15.57
CA GLU A 290 -6.88 2.40 -16.23
C GLU A 290 -8.13 1.53 -16.34
N ALA A 291 -8.19 0.68 -17.38
CA ALA A 291 -9.31 -0.24 -17.59
C ALA A 291 -9.29 -1.41 -16.58
N LEU A 292 -10.46 -1.69 -16.00
CA LEU A 292 -10.68 -2.69 -14.95
C LEU A 292 -11.25 -4.00 -15.52
N ASP A 293 -10.68 -4.48 -16.62
CA ASP A 293 -11.25 -5.59 -17.40
C ASP A 293 -10.88 -6.97 -16.86
N GLU A 294 -9.66 -7.14 -16.34
CA GLU A 294 -9.12 -8.43 -15.91
C GLU A 294 -8.33 -8.29 -14.62
N LEU A 295 -8.55 -9.23 -13.70
CA LEU A 295 -7.96 -9.23 -12.37
C LEU A 295 -6.76 -10.20 -12.33
N VAL A 296 -5.61 -9.70 -12.77
CA VAL A 296 -4.35 -10.46 -12.88
C VAL A 296 -3.33 -9.93 -11.87
N SER A 297 -3.01 -10.73 -10.85
CA SER A 297 -2.02 -10.37 -9.83
C SER A 297 -0.58 -10.41 -10.38
N PRO A 298 0.30 -9.50 -9.94
CA PRO A 298 0.01 -8.33 -9.09
C PRO A 298 -0.66 -7.19 -9.88
N LEU A 299 -1.63 -6.52 -9.24
CA LEU A 299 -2.43 -5.43 -9.81
C LEU A 299 -1.70 -4.09 -9.76
N THR A 300 -0.93 -3.84 -8.70
CA THR A 300 -0.32 -2.54 -8.46
C THR A 300 1.20 -2.56 -8.59
N TRP A 301 1.78 -1.38 -8.79
CA TRP A 301 3.21 -1.21 -8.95
C TRP A 301 3.63 0.24 -8.74
N GLU A 302 4.95 0.41 -8.65
CA GLU A 302 5.68 1.67 -8.79
C GLU A 302 6.94 1.39 -9.63
N ALA A 303 7.47 2.42 -10.30
CA ALA A 303 8.72 2.32 -11.03
C ALA A 303 9.66 3.51 -10.82
N GLN A 304 10.96 3.26 -10.87
CA GLN A 304 12.03 4.28 -10.83
C GLN A 304 11.94 5.28 -9.65
N ALA A 305 11.32 4.88 -8.54
CA ALA A 305 11.32 5.64 -7.30
C ALA A 305 12.74 5.84 -6.74
N SER A 306 13.06 7.06 -6.32
CA SER A 306 14.43 7.46 -5.95
C SER A 306 15.01 6.72 -4.74
N GLN A 307 14.17 6.22 -3.84
CA GLN A 307 14.59 5.61 -2.57
C GLN A 307 14.33 4.10 -2.49
N ALA A 308 13.83 3.49 -3.57
CA ALA A 308 13.63 2.05 -3.62
C ALA A 308 14.96 1.32 -3.90
N GLU A 309 15.20 0.22 -3.18
CA GLU A 309 16.37 -0.63 -3.33
C GLU A 309 16.22 -1.60 -4.51
N TYR A 310 16.15 -1.07 -5.74
CA TYR A 310 15.91 -1.85 -6.96
C TYR A 310 16.94 -2.94 -7.26
N TRP A 311 18.14 -2.87 -6.68
CA TRP A 311 19.14 -3.93 -6.77
C TRP A 311 18.62 -5.28 -6.25
N ARG A 312 17.63 -5.27 -5.35
CA ARG A 312 16.97 -6.47 -4.81
C ARG A 312 16.08 -7.18 -5.83
N LEU A 313 15.59 -6.48 -6.86
CA LEU A 313 14.75 -7.08 -7.91
C LEU A 313 15.49 -8.19 -8.66
N LYS A 314 16.83 -8.12 -8.75
CA LYS A 314 17.62 -9.14 -9.46
C LYS A 314 17.40 -10.54 -8.86
N ALA A 315 17.38 -10.65 -7.53
CA ALA A 315 17.13 -11.92 -6.86
C ALA A 315 15.71 -12.46 -7.11
N LEU A 316 14.72 -11.57 -7.20
CA LEU A 316 13.34 -11.95 -7.54
C LEU A 316 13.22 -12.48 -8.98
N ALA A 317 13.91 -11.86 -9.93
CA ALA A 317 13.96 -12.31 -11.32
C ALA A 317 14.69 -13.66 -11.44
N ASP A 318 15.81 -13.84 -10.73
CA ASP A 318 16.54 -15.11 -10.70
C ASP A 318 15.69 -16.24 -10.08
N ALA A 319 14.81 -15.91 -9.10
CA ALA A 319 13.81 -16.80 -8.54
C ALA A 319 12.56 -17.00 -9.44
N SER A 320 12.53 -16.35 -10.60
CA SER A 320 11.41 -16.32 -11.55
C SER A 320 10.12 -15.67 -11.02
N ILE A 321 10.16 -14.91 -9.91
CA ILE A 321 8.97 -14.24 -9.37
C ILE A 321 8.52 -13.12 -10.31
N ILE A 322 9.47 -12.34 -10.81
CA ILE A 322 9.24 -11.22 -11.75
C ILE A 322 9.99 -11.47 -13.06
N ALA A 323 9.66 -10.69 -14.09
CA ALA A 323 10.38 -10.75 -15.36
C ALA A 323 11.68 -9.92 -15.31
N ASP A 324 12.67 -10.24 -16.14
CA ASP A 324 13.89 -9.43 -16.30
C ASP A 324 13.56 -7.98 -16.73
N ASP A 325 12.47 -7.78 -17.46
CA ASP A 325 11.99 -6.44 -17.85
C ASP A 325 11.63 -5.58 -16.63
N ASP A 326 11.08 -6.16 -15.56
CA ASP A 326 10.79 -5.42 -14.32
C ASP A 326 12.10 -4.98 -13.64
N VAL A 327 13.18 -5.77 -13.73
CA VAL A 327 14.51 -5.37 -13.24
C VAL A 327 15.08 -4.22 -14.08
N CYS A 328 15.05 -4.35 -15.40
CA CYS A 328 15.56 -3.35 -16.34
C CYS A 328 14.82 -2.02 -16.22
N CYS A 329 13.50 -2.07 -16.04
CA CYS A 329 12.65 -0.89 -15.92
C CYS A 329 12.49 -0.39 -14.47
N GLN A 330 13.11 -1.06 -13.50
CA GLN A 330 13.00 -0.77 -12.07
C GLN A 330 11.55 -0.71 -11.60
N VAL A 331 10.78 -1.77 -11.87
CA VAL A 331 9.36 -1.88 -11.52
C VAL A 331 9.20 -2.79 -10.30
N ALA A 332 8.65 -2.26 -9.22
CA ALA A 332 8.34 -3.01 -8.01
C ALA A 332 6.84 -3.30 -7.91
N ARG A 333 6.49 -4.55 -7.63
CA ARG A 333 5.10 -5.04 -7.56
C ARG A 333 4.93 -5.94 -6.32
N PRO A 334 3.78 -5.91 -5.61
CA PRO A 334 2.74 -4.88 -5.62
C PRO A 334 3.18 -3.59 -4.89
N HIS A 335 2.38 -2.53 -4.91
CA HIS A 335 2.67 -1.28 -4.20
C HIS A 335 1.50 -0.84 -3.31
N SER A 336 1.73 -0.63 -2.02
CA SER A 336 0.66 -0.43 -1.03
C SER A 336 -0.09 0.89 -1.18
N TRP A 337 0.57 2.02 -1.48
CA TRP A 337 -0.15 3.28 -1.74
C TRP A 337 -1.00 3.20 -3.01
N HIS A 338 -0.47 2.70 -4.13
CA HIS A 338 -1.24 2.43 -5.33
C HIS A 338 -2.45 1.52 -5.06
N ALA A 339 -2.26 0.43 -4.32
CA ALA A 339 -3.37 -0.44 -3.95
C ALA A 339 -4.40 0.28 -3.07
N ALA A 340 -3.96 1.14 -2.15
CA ALA A 340 -4.84 1.93 -1.29
C ALA A 340 -5.65 2.97 -2.08
N GLU A 341 -5.04 3.73 -3.00
CA GLU A 341 -5.76 4.70 -3.84
C GLU A 341 -6.81 4.02 -4.71
N MET A 342 -6.45 2.92 -5.38
CA MET A 342 -7.40 2.12 -6.15
C MET A 342 -8.54 1.61 -5.27
N PHE A 343 -8.21 1.07 -4.09
CA PHE A 343 -9.21 0.54 -3.17
C PHE A 343 -10.19 1.63 -2.73
N LEU A 344 -9.68 2.77 -2.25
CA LEU A 344 -10.48 3.87 -1.72
C LEU A 344 -11.36 4.49 -2.81
N TYR A 345 -10.80 4.73 -3.99
CA TYR A 345 -11.56 5.20 -5.15
C TYR A 345 -12.71 4.24 -5.51
N LEU A 346 -12.42 2.94 -5.62
CA LEU A 346 -13.44 1.96 -6.01
C LEU A 346 -14.48 1.73 -4.93
N HIS A 347 -14.09 1.81 -3.65
CA HIS A 347 -14.98 1.63 -2.51
C HIS A 347 -16.01 2.77 -2.41
N GLU A 348 -15.66 3.98 -2.86
CA GLU A 348 -16.57 5.13 -2.88
C GLU A 348 -17.41 5.21 -4.18
N ARG A 349 -17.09 4.39 -5.20
CA ARG A 349 -17.82 4.35 -6.47
C ARG A 349 -18.98 3.35 -6.39
N ASP A 350 -20.20 3.88 -6.47
CA ASP A 350 -21.48 3.14 -6.43
C ASP A 350 -21.64 2.24 -5.19
N ALA A 351 -21.44 2.87 -4.02
CA ALA A 351 -22.06 2.49 -2.74
C ALA A 351 -23.40 3.23 -2.53
#